data_AF-A0A661BP92-F1
#
_entry.id   AF-A0A661BP92-F1
#
_cell.length_a   1.000
_cell.length_b   1.000
_cell.length_c   1.000
_cell.angle_alpha   90.00
_cell.angle_beta   90.00
_cell.angle_gamma   90.00
#
_symmetry.space_group_name_H-M   'P 1'
#
loop_
_entity.id
_entity.type
_entity.pdbx_description
1 polymer ?
#
loop_
_entity_poly.entity_id
_entity_poly.type
_entity_poly.pdbx_seq_one_letter_code
_entity_poly.pdbx_strand_id
1 'polypeptide(L)'
;MLRMQDDGLITLPPPRCKRPDPTVYLSDKTNPGLAIEQAAGTLAPIHLQLVQHKSDSRLWNEYIERYHYLGHKPLPGAQLRYFIYTQNQLTALLGFGAAAWQTAPRDLFIGRTHEQRKKNLHLIVNNARFQILPWVQSKNLASMILSKTAKRLPDDWQAQYNYRPVLLETFVEKPRFVGTCYKAANWTYLGQNKGRGKLGVSGKQSVPIKDLWVYPLNTTFRAALTG
;
A
#
# COMPACT_ATOMS: atom_id res chain seq x y z
N MET A 1 4.09 -20.28 12.84
CA MET A 1 3.16 -21.41 13.08
C MET A 1 3.57 -22.60 12.24
N LEU A 2 3.28 -22.68 10.92
CA LEU A 2 3.71 -23.85 10.11
C LEU A 2 5.22 -24.11 10.18
N ARG A 3 6.06 -23.10 9.91
CA ARG A 3 7.51 -23.22 10.12
C ARG A 3 7.92 -23.66 11.53
N MET A 4 7.21 -23.21 12.56
CA MET A 4 7.53 -23.60 13.94
C MET A 4 7.15 -25.06 14.21
N GLN A 5 6.13 -25.59 13.53
CA GLN A 5 5.83 -27.02 13.56
C GLN A 5 6.86 -27.81 12.76
N ASP A 6 7.25 -27.32 11.58
CA ASP A 6 8.30 -27.95 10.76
C ASP A 6 9.64 -28.00 11.51
N ASP A 7 9.94 -26.96 12.31
CA ASP A 7 11.09 -26.87 13.21
C ASP A 7 10.90 -27.65 14.54
N GLY A 8 9.75 -28.32 14.74
CA GLY A 8 9.46 -29.13 15.93
C GLY A 8 9.17 -28.35 17.22
N LEU A 9 9.03 -27.02 17.16
CA LEU A 9 8.80 -26.15 18.32
C LEU A 9 7.37 -26.22 18.85
N ILE A 10 6.40 -26.57 17.99
CA ILE A 10 4.99 -26.72 18.34
C ILE A 10 4.36 -27.85 17.53
N THR A 11 3.25 -28.43 18.01
CA THR A 11 2.39 -29.31 17.21
C THR A 11 1.06 -28.60 16.96
N LEU A 12 0.68 -28.41 15.70
CA LEU A 12 -0.59 -27.79 15.32
C LEU A 12 -1.67 -28.87 15.15
N PRO A 13 -2.94 -28.56 15.43
CA PRO A 13 -4.03 -29.45 15.08
C PRO A 13 -4.15 -29.60 13.55
N PRO A 14 -4.78 -30.69 13.07
CA PRO A 14 -5.04 -30.87 11.64
C PRO A 14 -5.76 -29.66 11.02
N PRO A 15 -5.44 -29.29 9.76
CA PRO A 15 -6.07 -28.16 9.11
C PRO A 15 -7.57 -28.40 8.92
N ARG A 16 -8.39 -27.44 9.34
CA ARG A 16 -9.87 -27.52 9.23
C ARG A 16 -10.38 -27.39 7.79
N CYS A 17 -9.60 -26.75 6.93
CA CYS A 17 -9.95 -26.52 5.53
C CYS A 17 -8.74 -26.77 4.65
N LYS A 18 -8.97 -27.16 3.38
CA LYS A 18 -7.93 -27.13 2.36
C LYS A 18 -7.40 -25.70 2.23
N ARG A 19 -6.07 -25.59 2.08
CA ARG A 19 -5.44 -24.31 1.79
C ARG A 19 -6.02 -23.77 0.48
N PRO A 20 -6.53 -22.52 0.45
CA PRO A 20 -7.01 -21.91 -0.79
C PRO A 20 -5.88 -21.85 -1.82
N ASP A 21 -6.22 -22.07 -3.08
CA ASP A 21 -5.31 -21.83 -4.20
C ASP A 21 -4.91 -20.34 -4.21
N PRO A 22 -3.61 -20.02 -4.07
CA PRO A 22 -3.15 -18.63 -4.08
C PRO A 22 -3.10 -18.01 -5.48
N THR A 23 -3.30 -18.80 -6.54
CA THR A 23 -3.17 -18.38 -7.93
C THR A 23 -4.23 -17.35 -8.30
N VAL A 24 -3.81 -16.28 -8.97
CA VAL A 24 -4.72 -15.28 -9.55
C VAL A 24 -4.94 -15.64 -11.01
N TYR A 25 -6.18 -15.97 -11.35
CA TYR A 25 -6.57 -16.26 -12.72
C TYR A 25 -7.01 -15.00 -13.44
N LEU A 26 -6.39 -14.72 -14.58
CA LEU A 26 -6.75 -13.59 -15.44
C LEU A 26 -7.97 -13.95 -16.29
N SER A 27 -8.96 -13.07 -16.31
CA SER A 27 -10.20 -13.16 -17.07
C SER A 27 -10.40 -11.92 -17.93
N ASP A 28 -11.40 -11.94 -18.80
CA ASP A 28 -11.72 -10.80 -19.66
C ASP A 28 -12.26 -9.58 -18.91
N LYS A 29 -12.67 -9.75 -17.64
CA LYS A 29 -13.18 -8.65 -16.80
C LYS A 29 -12.14 -7.55 -16.57
N THR A 30 -10.86 -7.92 -16.63
CA THR A 30 -9.75 -6.98 -16.43
C THR A 30 -9.02 -6.67 -17.73
N ASN A 31 -9.59 -6.96 -18.90
CA ASN A 31 -9.00 -6.55 -20.17
C ASN A 31 -8.92 -5.01 -20.29
N PRO A 32 -8.03 -4.49 -21.16
CA PRO A 32 -7.91 -3.06 -21.37
C PRO A 32 -9.24 -2.38 -21.71
N GLY A 33 -9.53 -1.28 -21.03
CA GLY A 33 -10.69 -0.43 -21.31
C GLY A 33 -10.44 0.59 -22.42
N LEU A 34 -11.46 1.39 -22.72
CA LEU A 34 -11.35 2.53 -23.64
C LEU A 34 -10.42 3.60 -23.06
N ALA A 35 -9.69 4.30 -23.94
CA ALA A 35 -8.77 5.35 -23.56
C ALA A 35 -9.49 6.51 -22.84
N ILE A 36 -8.91 6.97 -21.73
CA ILE A 36 -9.36 8.12 -20.95
C ILE A 36 -8.23 9.15 -20.98
N GLU A 37 -8.38 10.16 -21.84
CA GLU A 37 -7.38 11.21 -22.07
C GLU A 37 -7.95 12.58 -21.68
N GLN A 38 -8.07 12.81 -20.38
CA GLN A 38 -8.65 14.04 -19.84
C GLN A 38 -7.84 14.56 -18.67
N ALA A 39 -7.86 15.87 -18.44
CA ALA A 39 -7.22 16.45 -17.25
C ALA A 39 -7.95 16.01 -15.97
N ALA A 40 -7.21 15.90 -14.86
CA ALA A 40 -7.75 15.49 -13.57
C ALA A 40 -8.98 16.34 -13.13
N GLY A 41 -8.97 17.64 -13.40
CA GLY A 41 -10.11 18.52 -13.07
C GLY A 41 -11.43 18.09 -13.71
N THR A 42 -11.40 17.57 -14.93
CA THR A 42 -12.58 17.08 -15.67
C THR A 42 -13.04 15.71 -15.17
N LEU A 43 -12.11 14.89 -14.69
CA LEU A 43 -12.40 13.57 -14.12
C LEU A 43 -12.94 13.64 -12.69
N ALA A 44 -13.02 14.82 -12.07
CA ALA A 44 -13.67 14.99 -10.79
C ALA A 44 -15.21 14.81 -10.91
N PRO A 45 -15.89 14.32 -9.87
CA PRO A 45 -15.34 13.86 -8.59
C PRO A 45 -14.65 12.49 -8.67
N ILE A 46 -13.60 12.29 -7.85
CA ILE A 46 -13.03 10.97 -7.60
C ILE A 46 -13.84 10.28 -6.51
N HIS A 47 -14.28 9.06 -6.78
CA HIS A 47 -14.93 8.17 -5.82
C HIS A 47 -13.98 7.05 -5.40
N LEU A 48 -13.79 6.91 -4.08
CA LEU A 48 -13.03 5.82 -3.47
C LEU A 48 -14.03 4.77 -3.01
N GLN A 49 -13.96 3.57 -3.59
CA GLN A 49 -14.80 2.44 -3.20
C GLN A 49 -13.94 1.38 -2.51
N LEU A 50 -14.26 1.07 -1.25
CA LEU A 50 -13.62 -0.02 -0.51
C LEU A 50 -13.92 -1.37 -1.16
N VAL A 51 -12.91 -2.23 -1.20
CA VAL A 51 -13.05 -3.64 -1.56
C VAL A 51 -13.59 -4.41 -0.36
N GLN A 52 -14.86 -4.79 -0.40
CA GLN A 52 -15.54 -5.42 0.74
C GLN A 52 -15.86 -6.90 0.50
N HIS A 53 -16.27 -7.26 -0.71
CA HIS A 53 -16.74 -8.62 -1.00
C HIS A 53 -15.65 -9.52 -1.60
N LYS A 54 -15.87 -10.84 -1.52
CA LYS A 54 -14.94 -11.84 -2.08
C LYS A 54 -14.81 -11.73 -3.61
N SER A 55 -15.86 -11.32 -4.31
CA SER A 55 -15.83 -11.02 -5.75
C SER A 55 -14.91 -9.84 -6.05
N ASP A 56 -15.09 -8.76 -5.31
CA ASP A 56 -14.31 -7.51 -5.43
C ASP A 56 -12.85 -7.77 -5.14
N SER A 57 -12.57 -8.57 -4.11
CA SER A 57 -11.22 -8.98 -3.76
C SER A 57 -10.54 -9.75 -4.89
N ARG A 58 -11.28 -10.65 -5.57
CA ARG A 58 -10.74 -11.40 -6.71
C ARG A 58 -10.46 -10.47 -7.89
N LEU A 59 -11.40 -9.60 -8.21
CA LEU A 59 -11.26 -8.62 -9.29
C LEU A 59 -10.09 -7.65 -9.04
N TRP A 60 -9.97 -7.14 -7.81
CA TRP A 60 -8.85 -6.26 -7.43
C TRP A 60 -7.51 -6.98 -7.57
N ASN A 61 -7.43 -8.23 -7.10
CA ASN A 61 -6.21 -9.03 -7.22
C ASN A 61 -5.84 -9.26 -8.69
N GLU A 62 -6.82 -9.51 -9.54
CA GLU A 62 -6.65 -9.71 -10.98
C GLU A 62 -6.11 -8.45 -11.67
N TYR A 63 -6.65 -7.26 -11.39
CA TYR A 63 -6.11 -6.00 -11.91
C TYR A 63 -4.67 -5.74 -11.45
N ILE A 64 -4.35 -6.03 -10.18
CA ILE A 64 -3.00 -5.85 -9.65
C ILE A 64 -2.04 -6.87 -10.24
N GLU A 65 -2.45 -8.11 -10.44
CA GLU A 65 -1.66 -9.14 -11.12
C GLU A 65 -1.35 -8.73 -12.56
N ARG A 66 -2.37 -8.26 -13.29
CA ARG A 66 -2.25 -7.91 -14.70
C ARG A 66 -1.42 -6.64 -14.95
N TYR A 67 -1.60 -5.61 -14.13
CA TYR A 67 -1.11 -4.26 -14.47
C TYR A 67 -0.06 -3.68 -13.53
N HIS A 68 0.02 -4.14 -12.27
CA HIS A 68 1.03 -3.61 -11.36
C HIS A 68 2.37 -4.30 -11.60
N TYR A 69 3.45 -3.53 -11.70
CA TYR A 69 4.81 -4.02 -11.96
C TYR A 69 5.38 -5.02 -10.93
N LEU A 70 4.67 -5.27 -9.83
CA LEU A 70 5.05 -6.25 -8.78
C LEU A 70 4.18 -7.50 -8.80
N GLY A 71 3.15 -7.53 -9.66
CA GLY A 71 2.05 -8.48 -9.60
C GLY A 71 1.29 -8.42 -8.27
N HIS A 72 0.33 -9.32 -8.15
CA HIS A 72 -0.38 -9.57 -6.92
C HIS A 72 0.49 -10.35 -5.95
N LYS A 73 0.63 -9.77 -4.76
CA LYS A 73 1.16 -10.46 -3.58
C LYS A 73 0.26 -10.08 -2.41
N PRO A 74 -0.11 -11.02 -1.51
CA PRO A 74 -0.93 -10.71 -0.35
C PRO A 74 -0.34 -9.55 0.45
N LEU A 75 -1.17 -8.58 0.83
CA LEU A 75 -0.74 -7.50 1.71
C LEU A 75 -0.64 -8.02 3.15
N PRO A 76 0.39 -7.63 3.91
CA PRO A 76 0.59 -8.11 5.27
C PRO A 76 -0.33 -7.38 6.27
N GLY A 77 -0.83 -8.12 7.25
CA GLY A 77 -1.53 -7.57 8.42
C GLY A 77 -2.85 -6.88 8.08
N ALA A 78 -3.21 -5.87 8.88
CA ALA A 78 -4.33 -4.99 8.60
C ALA A 78 -4.13 -4.30 7.25
N GLN A 79 -5.16 -4.34 6.40
CA GLN A 79 -5.12 -3.82 5.04
C GLN A 79 -6.45 -3.18 4.64
N LEU A 80 -6.36 -2.18 3.76
CA LEU A 80 -7.49 -1.65 3.00
C LEU A 80 -7.14 -1.64 1.52
N ARG A 81 -8.13 -1.88 0.67
CA ARG A 81 -7.98 -1.84 -0.78
C ARG A 81 -9.13 -1.02 -1.35
N TYR A 82 -8.82 -0.26 -2.39
CA TYR A 82 -9.76 0.62 -3.04
C TYR A 82 -9.77 0.41 -4.54
N PHE A 83 -10.96 0.48 -5.11
CA PHE A 83 -11.20 0.86 -6.49
C PHE A 83 -11.40 2.37 -6.55
N ILE A 84 -10.86 3.00 -7.58
CA ILE A 84 -10.96 4.45 -7.79
C ILE A 84 -11.76 4.68 -9.06
N TYR A 85 -12.90 5.34 -8.90
CA TYR A 85 -13.82 5.65 -10.00
C TYR A 85 -13.85 7.16 -10.29
N THR A 86 -13.93 7.49 -11.57
CA THR A 86 -14.17 8.85 -12.08
C THR A 86 -15.16 8.74 -13.22
N GLN A 87 -16.21 9.58 -13.26
CA GLN A 87 -17.27 9.50 -14.29
C GLN A 87 -17.81 8.06 -14.45
N ASN A 88 -18.01 7.34 -13.33
CA ASN A 88 -18.44 5.94 -13.27
C ASN A 88 -17.50 4.91 -13.93
N GLN A 89 -16.29 5.30 -14.33
CA GLN A 89 -15.28 4.42 -14.89
C GLN A 89 -14.18 4.12 -13.87
N LEU A 90 -13.75 2.86 -13.80
CA LEU A 90 -12.61 2.47 -12.97
C LEU A 90 -11.33 3.03 -13.60
N THR A 91 -10.58 3.83 -12.84
CA THR A 91 -9.36 4.49 -13.35
C THR A 91 -8.10 4.13 -12.59
N ALA A 92 -8.22 3.74 -11.32
CA ALA A 92 -7.07 3.33 -10.54
C ALA A 92 -7.43 2.34 -9.43
N LEU A 93 -6.40 1.75 -8.84
CA LEU A 93 -6.49 0.88 -7.68
C LEU A 93 -5.46 1.31 -6.64
N LEU A 94 -5.85 1.22 -5.38
CA LEU A 94 -4.96 1.42 -4.23
C LEU A 94 -5.00 0.23 -3.28
N GLY A 95 -3.86 -0.07 -2.69
CA GLY A 95 -3.71 -1.06 -1.63
C GLY A 95 -2.84 -0.50 -0.52
N PHE A 96 -3.35 -0.63 0.70
CA PHE A 96 -2.70 -0.21 1.93
C PHE A 96 -2.57 -1.40 2.86
N GLY A 97 -1.43 -1.51 3.56
CA GLY A 97 -1.15 -2.60 4.48
C GLY A 97 -0.25 -2.15 5.63
N ALA A 98 0.17 -3.11 6.44
CA ALA A 98 1.08 -2.84 7.54
C ALA A 98 2.39 -2.17 7.08
N ALA A 99 2.87 -1.23 7.88
CA ALA A 99 4.16 -0.57 7.68
C ALA A 99 5.35 -1.53 7.68
N ALA A 100 6.42 -1.13 7.00
CA ALA A 100 7.70 -1.80 7.08
C ALA A 100 8.22 -1.76 8.52
N TRP A 101 8.67 -2.93 9.02
CA TRP A 101 9.11 -3.08 10.41
C TRP A 101 10.16 -2.05 10.82
N GLN A 102 11.23 -1.92 10.02
CA GLN A 102 12.33 -1.00 10.30
C GLN A 102 12.68 -0.20 9.04
N THR A 103 12.75 1.12 9.21
CA THR A 103 13.21 2.05 8.19
C THR A 103 13.95 3.19 8.87
N ALA A 104 15.28 3.16 8.80
CA ALA A 104 16.12 4.16 9.46
C ALA A 104 15.72 5.61 9.12
N PRO A 105 15.46 5.98 7.85
CA PRO A 105 15.10 7.37 7.56
C PRO A 105 13.75 7.80 8.17
N ARG A 106 12.76 6.90 8.26
CA ARG A 106 11.48 7.17 8.92
C ARG A 106 11.65 7.29 10.43
N ASP A 107 12.42 6.38 11.04
CA ASP A 107 12.58 6.38 12.48
C ASP A 107 13.37 7.62 12.94
N LEU A 108 14.38 8.05 12.17
CA LEU A 108 15.05 9.35 12.34
C LEU A 108 14.09 10.51 12.12
N PHE A 109 13.29 10.47 11.05
CA PHE A 109 12.31 11.50 10.77
C PHE A 109 11.32 11.65 11.92
N ILE A 110 10.81 10.57 12.52
CA ILE A 110 9.88 10.60 13.66
C ILE A 110 10.60 11.02 14.95
N GLY A 111 11.86 10.59 15.15
CA GLY A 111 12.63 10.80 16.37
C GLY A 111 12.30 9.80 17.48
N ARG A 112 12.12 8.51 17.14
CA ARG A 112 11.64 7.47 18.08
C ARG A 112 12.65 6.38 18.42
N THR A 113 12.49 5.78 19.60
CA THR A 113 13.28 4.64 20.09
C THR A 113 12.78 3.29 19.53
N HIS A 114 13.53 2.22 19.83
CA HIS A 114 13.12 0.85 19.47
C HIS A 114 11.78 0.47 20.13
N GLU A 115 11.62 0.75 21.42
CA GLU A 115 10.42 0.39 22.18
C GLU A 115 9.19 1.16 21.68
N GLN A 116 9.33 2.47 21.45
CA GLN A 116 8.28 3.29 20.85
C GLN A 116 7.86 2.77 19.48
N ARG A 117 8.81 2.34 18.65
CA ARG A 117 8.50 1.69 17.36
C ARG A 117 7.70 0.41 17.57
N LYS A 118 8.16 -0.49 18.44
CA LYS A 118 7.47 -1.77 18.69
C LYS A 118 6.02 -1.55 19.14
N LYS A 119 5.78 -0.55 20.00
CA LYS A 119 4.45 -0.17 20.50
C LYS A 119 3.58 0.47 19.42
N ASN A 120 4.10 1.46 18.69
CA ASN A 120 3.29 2.38 17.89
C ASN A 120 3.37 2.16 16.36
N LEU A 121 4.09 1.14 15.89
CA LEU A 121 4.23 0.90 14.43
C LEU A 121 2.88 0.70 13.72
N HIS A 122 1.89 0.12 14.42
CA HIS A 122 0.57 -0.14 13.86
C HIS A 122 -0.17 1.13 13.42
N LEU A 123 0.19 2.30 13.96
CA LEU A 123 -0.34 3.62 13.58
C LEU A 123 0.24 4.15 12.25
N ILE A 124 1.18 3.43 11.64
CA ILE A 124 1.75 3.75 10.33
C ILE A 124 1.21 2.76 9.30
N VAL A 125 0.76 3.26 8.15
CA VAL A 125 0.20 2.45 7.08
C VAL A 125 0.99 2.64 5.80
N ASN A 126 1.33 1.54 5.14
CA ASN A 126 2.09 1.55 3.89
C ASN A 126 1.16 1.49 2.68
N ASN A 127 1.29 2.44 1.75
CA ASN A 127 0.70 2.36 0.42
C ASN A 127 1.47 1.35 -0.45
N ALA A 128 1.09 0.08 -0.29
CA ALA A 128 1.75 -1.06 -0.91
C ALA A 128 1.42 -1.25 -2.41
N ARG A 129 0.29 -0.73 -2.88
CA ARG A 129 -0.10 -0.75 -4.30
C ARG A 129 -0.71 0.59 -4.70
N PHE A 130 -0.25 1.13 -5.81
CA PHE A 130 -0.90 2.25 -6.48
C PHE A 130 -0.78 2.04 -7.99
N GLN A 131 -1.92 1.80 -8.64
CA GLN A 131 -1.98 1.52 -10.07
C GLN A 131 -3.00 2.43 -10.73
N ILE A 132 -2.57 3.32 -11.62
CA ILE A 132 -3.46 3.95 -12.60
C ILE A 132 -3.55 3.00 -13.79
N LEU A 133 -4.76 2.72 -14.27
CA LEU A 133 -4.96 1.73 -15.33
C LEU A 133 -4.29 2.21 -16.64
N PRO A 134 -3.71 1.31 -17.46
CA PRO A 134 -2.86 1.71 -18.60
C PRO A 134 -3.55 2.56 -19.67
N TRP A 135 -4.87 2.46 -19.81
CA TRP A 135 -5.67 3.25 -20.73
C TRP A 135 -6.05 4.63 -20.18
N VAL A 136 -5.60 4.98 -18.97
CA VAL A 136 -5.90 6.27 -18.34
C VAL A 136 -4.68 7.17 -18.39
N GLN A 137 -4.75 8.19 -19.24
CA GLN A 137 -3.74 9.23 -19.37
C GLN A 137 -4.33 10.55 -18.86
N SER A 138 -4.00 10.89 -17.61
CA SER A 138 -4.53 12.09 -16.99
C SER A 138 -3.48 12.82 -16.17
N LYS A 139 -3.17 14.04 -16.59
CA LYS A 139 -2.24 14.92 -15.87
C LYS A 139 -2.80 15.22 -14.48
N ASN A 140 -1.97 15.05 -13.46
CA ASN A 140 -2.25 15.29 -12.03
C ASN A 140 -3.30 14.35 -11.38
N LEU A 141 -3.81 13.34 -12.09
CA LEU A 141 -4.77 12.41 -11.51
C LEU A 141 -4.17 11.65 -10.32
N ALA A 142 -2.93 11.20 -10.45
CA ALA A 142 -2.25 10.44 -9.40
C ALA A 142 -2.17 11.19 -8.06
N SER A 143 -1.71 12.45 -8.09
CA SER A 143 -1.59 13.28 -6.88
C SER A 143 -2.94 13.68 -6.30
N MET A 144 -3.94 13.90 -7.15
CA MET A 144 -5.31 14.16 -6.73
C MET A 144 -5.93 12.94 -6.00
N ILE A 145 -5.72 11.73 -6.53
CA ILE A 145 -6.14 10.47 -5.89
C ILE A 145 -5.45 10.30 -4.53
N LEU A 146 -4.13 10.48 -4.46
CA LEU A 146 -3.38 10.38 -3.19
C LEU A 146 -3.89 11.37 -2.15
N SER A 147 -4.14 12.63 -2.56
CA SER A 147 -4.64 13.68 -1.66
C SER A 147 -6.05 13.38 -1.13
N LYS A 148 -6.94 12.85 -1.98
CA LYS A 148 -8.29 12.42 -1.56
C LYS A 148 -8.21 11.20 -0.63
N THR A 149 -7.35 10.25 -0.94
CA THR A 149 -7.18 9.04 -0.13
C THR A 149 -6.64 9.34 1.25
N ALA A 150 -5.64 10.22 1.37
CA ALA A 150 -5.08 10.60 2.68
C ALA A 150 -6.13 11.21 3.63
N LYS A 151 -7.17 11.86 3.09
CA LYS A 151 -8.29 12.40 3.89
C LYS A 151 -9.28 11.32 4.33
N ARG A 152 -9.55 10.33 3.46
CA ARG A 152 -10.58 9.31 3.67
C ARG A 152 -10.08 8.09 4.45
N LEU A 153 -8.87 7.63 4.14
CA LEU A 153 -8.31 6.39 4.67
C LEU A 153 -8.31 6.30 6.21
N PRO A 154 -8.00 7.36 6.97
CA PRO A 154 -7.99 7.24 8.44
C PRO A 154 -9.36 6.89 9.03
N ASP A 155 -10.45 7.38 8.42
CA ASP A 155 -11.82 7.08 8.85
C ASP A 155 -12.20 5.63 8.52
N ASP A 156 -11.92 5.19 7.30
CA ASP A 156 -12.17 3.79 6.89
C ASP A 156 -11.35 2.81 7.74
N TRP A 157 -10.11 3.17 8.07
CA TRP A 157 -9.23 2.34 8.91
C TRP A 157 -9.75 2.23 10.34
N GLN A 158 -10.19 3.34 10.93
CA GLN A 158 -10.83 3.34 12.25
C GLN A 158 -12.09 2.49 12.24
N ALA A 159 -12.94 2.61 11.21
CA ALA A 159 -14.17 1.84 11.11
C ALA A 159 -13.91 0.32 11.04
N GLN A 160 -12.84 -0.10 10.36
CA GLN A 160 -12.54 -1.51 10.18
C GLN A 160 -11.68 -2.14 11.30
N TYR A 161 -10.72 -1.39 11.85
CA TYR A 161 -9.71 -1.92 12.78
C TYR A 161 -9.75 -1.29 14.17
N ASN A 162 -10.67 -0.35 14.41
CA ASN A 162 -10.86 0.35 15.68
C ASN A 162 -9.65 1.16 16.16
N TYR A 163 -8.76 1.56 15.25
CA TYR A 163 -7.69 2.52 15.51
C TYR A 163 -7.42 3.38 14.28
N ARG A 164 -6.89 4.58 14.51
CA ARG A 164 -6.66 5.59 13.46
C ARG A 164 -5.17 5.72 13.14
N PRO A 165 -4.73 5.49 11.89
CA PRO A 165 -3.36 5.72 11.51
C PRO A 165 -3.04 7.23 11.51
N VAL A 166 -1.78 7.56 11.78
CA VAL A 166 -1.29 8.95 11.89
C VAL A 166 -0.22 9.28 10.86
N LEU A 167 0.33 8.27 10.17
CA LEU A 167 1.34 8.45 9.13
C LEU A 167 1.13 7.44 8.00
N LEU A 168 1.20 7.90 6.76
CA LEU A 168 1.34 7.04 5.60
C LEU A 168 2.81 6.94 5.18
N GLU A 169 3.20 5.79 4.64
CA GLU A 169 4.48 5.61 3.96
C GLU A 169 4.32 4.92 2.61
N THR A 170 5.31 5.06 1.74
CA THR A 170 5.41 4.29 0.49
C THR A 170 6.87 4.11 0.10
N PHE A 171 7.13 3.14 -0.77
CA PHE A 171 8.46 2.85 -1.29
C PHE A 171 8.44 2.83 -2.81
N VAL A 172 9.10 3.80 -3.42
CA VAL A 172 9.16 3.98 -4.87
C VAL A 172 10.44 3.35 -5.41
N GLU A 173 10.34 2.40 -6.33
CA GLU A 173 11.50 1.74 -6.94
C GLU A 173 12.19 2.69 -7.93
N LYS A 174 13.36 3.21 -7.53
CA LYS A 174 14.08 4.29 -8.22
C LYS A 174 14.42 3.99 -9.69
N PRO A 175 14.85 2.76 -10.08
CA PRO A 175 15.09 2.44 -11.49
C PRO A 175 13.84 2.54 -12.37
N ARG A 176 12.63 2.51 -11.80
CA ARG A 176 11.37 2.51 -12.55
C ARG A 176 10.63 3.84 -12.47
N PHE A 177 10.70 4.51 -11.32
CA PHE A 177 9.84 5.65 -11.03
C PHE A 177 10.59 6.73 -10.24
N VAL A 178 10.24 7.98 -10.51
CA VAL A 178 10.82 9.17 -9.85
C VAL A 178 9.99 9.63 -8.63
N GLY A 179 8.76 9.12 -8.47
CA GLY A 179 7.89 9.48 -7.34
C GLY A 179 7.22 10.86 -7.48
N THR A 180 7.15 11.43 -8.68
CA THR A 180 6.59 12.77 -8.95
C THR A 180 5.18 12.97 -8.38
N CYS A 181 4.32 11.95 -8.44
CA CYS A 181 2.96 12.05 -7.90
C CYS A 181 2.93 12.20 -6.38
N TYR A 182 3.85 11.56 -5.66
CA TYR A 182 3.96 11.69 -4.20
C TYR A 182 4.46 13.09 -3.84
N LYS A 183 5.49 13.59 -4.54
CA LYS A 183 5.96 14.98 -4.37
C LYS A 183 4.83 15.99 -4.61
N ALA A 184 4.09 15.82 -5.71
CA ALA A 184 2.97 16.70 -6.07
C ALA A 184 1.78 16.60 -5.10
N ALA A 185 1.65 15.49 -4.37
CA ALA A 185 0.65 15.31 -3.30
C ALA A 185 1.16 15.75 -1.92
N ASN A 186 2.26 16.51 -1.84
CA ASN A 186 2.89 16.99 -0.61
C ASN A 186 3.42 15.90 0.33
N TRP A 187 3.83 14.75 -0.21
CA TRP A 187 4.57 13.76 0.57
C TRP A 187 6.00 14.22 0.82
N THR A 188 6.54 13.92 1.99
CA THR A 188 7.92 14.23 2.37
C THR A 188 8.83 13.08 1.97
N TYR A 189 9.82 13.36 1.13
CA TYR A 189 10.90 12.42 0.81
C TYR A 189 11.87 12.33 1.99
N LEU A 190 12.19 11.11 2.44
CA LEU A 190 13.07 10.87 3.58
C LEU A 190 14.43 10.26 3.20
N GLY A 191 14.67 9.98 1.92
CA GLY A 191 15.89 9.29 1.48
C GLY A 191 15.63 7.89 0.96
N GLN A 192 16.71 7.12 0.82
CA GLN A 192 16.70 5.78 0.22
C GLN A 192 16.84 4.68 1.27
N ASN A 193 16.22 3.53 1.00
CA ASN A 193 16.55 2.31 1.72
C ASN A 193 17.90 1.74 1.22
N LYS A 194 18.49 0.83 1.98
CA LYS A 194 19.75 0.15 1.61
C LYS A 194 19.55 -1.05 0.67
N GLY A 195 18.38 -1.15 0.01
CA GLY A 195 18.04 -2.30 -0.84
C GLY A 195 18.05 -3.66 -0.12
N ARG A 196 17.76 -3.67 1.19
CA ARG A 196 17.72 -4.89 2.01
C ARG A 196 16.32 -5.51 1.97
N GLY A 197 16.22 -6.74 1.48
CA GLY A 197 15.00 -7.52 1.53
C GLY A 197 14.73 -8.07 2.94
N LYS A 198 13.46 -8.40 3.22
CA LYS A 198 13.04 -8.98 4.51
C LYS A 198 13.81 -10.26 4.88
N LEU A 199 14.18 -11.06 3.88
CA LEU A 199 14.91 -12.33 4.03
C LEU A 199 16.38 -12.21 3.57
N GLY A 200 16.87 -10.99 3.32
CA GLY A 200 18.22 -10.76 2.82
C GLY A 200 19.29 -10.88 3.91
N VAL A 201 20.47 -11.36 3.53
CA VAL A 201 21.67 -11.40 4.37
C VAL A 201 22.02 -9.97 4.82
N SER A 202 22.38 -9.82 6.10
CA SER A 202 22.77 -8.52 6.65
C SER A 202 23.94 -7.92 5.87
N GLY A 203 23.89 -6.62 5.59
CA GLY A 203 24.96 -5.90 4.88
C GLY A 203 24.98 -6.07 3.36
N LYS A 204 24.16 -6.95 2.78
CA LYS A 204 24.07 -7.13 1.31
C LYS A 204 22.77 -6.59 0.75
N GLN A 205 22.86 -5.90 -0.39
CA GLN A 205 21.70 -5.55 -1.19
C GLN A 205 21.08 -6.83 -1.76
N SER A 206 19.78 -7.00 -1.57
CA SER A 206 19.03 -8.18 -2.05
C SER A 206 17.74 -7.82 -2.79
N VAL A 207 17.39 -6.54 -2.82
CA VAL A 207 16.25 -5.98 -3.57
C VAL A 207 16.64 -4.61 -4.15
N PRO A 208 15.91 -4.09 -5.16
CA PRO A 208 16.12 -2.75 -5.67
C PRO A 208 16.05 -1.69 -4.55
N ILE A 209 16.89 -0.66 -4.68
CA ILE A 209 16.84 0.52 -3.82
C ILE A 209 15.52 1.26 -4.07
N LYS A 210 14.88 1.69 -2.99
CA LYS A 210 13.63 2.44 -3.04
C LYS A 210 13.74 3.76 -2.30
N ASP A 211 13.15 4.77 -2.90
CA ASP A 211 12.91 6.06 -2.28
C ASP A 211 11.76 5.93 -1.29
N LEU A 212 11.97 6.40 -0.06
CA LEU A 212 10.97 6.42 0.99
C LEU A 212 10.28 7.78 1.04
N TRP A 213 8.97 7.75 0.91
CA TRP A 213 8.11 8.92 1.06
C TRP A 213 7.13 8.69 2.21
N VAL A 214 6.85 9.75 2.97
CA VAL A 214 5.86 9.73 4.05
C VAL A 214 4.87 10.87 3.94
N TYR A 215 3.69 10.67 4.51
CA TYR A 215 2.65 11.70 4.59
C TYR A 215 2.02 11.72 5.98
N PRO A 216 2.28 12.76 6.80
CA PRO A 216 1.59 12.94 8.08
C PRO A 216 0.09 13.13 7.88
N LEU A 217 -0.72 12.34 8.58
CA LEU A 217 -2.19 12.40 8.50
C LEU A 217 -2.79 13.41 9.49
N ASN A 218 -2.01 13.82 10.49
CA ASN A 218 -2.34 14.89 11.43
C ASN A 218 -1.05 15.58 11.91
N THR A 219 -1.20 16.74 12.56
CA THR A 219 -0.07 17.53 13.08
C THR A 219 0.59 16.90 14.30
N THR A 220 -0.14 16.08 15.06
CA THR A 220 0.32 15.46 16.31
C THR A 220 0.93 14.06 16.09
N PHE A 221 1.19 13.66 14.85
CA PHE A 221 1.59 12.29 14.50
C PHE A 221 2.85 11.84 15.24
N ARG A 222 3.79 12.77 15.50
CA ARG A 222 5.02 12.49 16.25
C ARG A 222 4.71 12.06 17.66
N ALA A 223 3.90 12.83 18.39
CA ALA A 223 3.50 12.54 19.75
C ALA A 223 2.79 11.17 19.85
N ALA A 224 1.91 10.86 18.90
CA ALA A 224 1.25 9.55 18.83
C ALA A 224 2.24 8.39 18.55
N LEU A 225 3.32 8.64 17.81
CA LEU A 225 4.32 7.62 17.47
C LEU A 225 5.45 7.49 18.50
N THR A 226 5.63 8.47 19.39
CA THR A 226 6.61 8.44 20.48
C THR A 226 6.00 8.22 21.87
N GLY A 227 4.66 8.29 22.01
CA GLY A 227 3.94 8.04 23.26
C GLY A 227 3.82 6.59 23.69
#